data_AF-A0A3C0KB96-F1
#
_entry.id   AF-A0A3C0KB96-F1
#
_cell.length_a   1.000
_cell.length_b   1.000
_cell.length_c   1.000
_cell.angle_alpha   90.00
_cell.angle_beta   90.00
_cell.angle_gamma   90.00
#
_symmetry.space_group_name_H-M   'P 1'
#
loop_
_entity.id
_entity.type
_entity.pdbx_description
1 polymer ?
#
loop_
_entity_poly.entity_id
_entity_poly.type
_entity_poly.pdbx_seq_one_letter_code
_entity_poly.pdbx_strand_id
1 'polypeptide(L)' 'MARLADVGLRYGKTVALAGIDLDVPAQRMVGLIGPDGVGKSSLLAL' A
#
# COMPACT_ATOMS: atom_id res chain seq x y z
N MET A 1 5.04 13.56 -6.88
CA MET A 1 4.84 12.23 -7.48
C MET A 1 5.47 11.24 -6.54
N ALA A 2 4.76 10.16 -6.20
CA ALA A 2 5.30 9.07 -5.40
C ALA A 2 5.18 7.76 -6.17
N ARG A 3 6.19 6.89 -6.05
CA ARG A 3 6.22 5.57 -6.68
C ARG A 3 6.66 4.54 -5.66
N LEU A 4 5.90 3.47 -5.55
CA LEU A 4 6.21 2.26 -4.81
C LEU A 4 6.38 1.16 -5.84
N ALA A 5 7.45 0.37 -5.72
CA ALA A 5 7.73 -0.75 -6.60
C ALA A 5 8.06 -1.99 -5.78
N ASP A 6 7.40 -3.11 -6.09
CA ASP A 6 7.57 -4.42 -5.45
C ASP A 6 7.56 -4.36 -3.91
N VAL A 7 6.63 -3.60 -3.34
CA VAL A 7 6.62 -3.39 -1.89
C VAL A 7 5.97 -4.56 -1.16
N GLY A 8 6.76 -5.22 -0.31
CA GLY A 8 6.32 -6.26 0.60
C GLY A 8 6.34 -5.80 2.06
N LEU A 9 5.32 -6.20 2.83
CA LEU A 9 5.27 -5.97 4.27
C LEU A 9 4.70 -7.18 4.98
N ARG A 10 5.37 -7.60 6.05
CA ARG A 10 4.97 -8.76 6.86
C ARG A 10 5.03 -8.42 8.34
N TYR A 11 3.97 -8.77 9.06
CA TYR A 11 3.92 -8.71 10.52
C TYR A 11 3.91 -10.13 11.07
N GLY A 12 5.05 -10.58 11.59
CA GLY A 12 5.23 -11.96 12.05
C GLY A 12 4.92 -12.95 10.92
N LYS A 13 3.84 -13.72 11.06
CA LYS A 13 3.39 -14.69 10.04
C LYS A 13 2.46 -14.09 8.98
N THR A 14 1.87 -12.93 9.25
CA THR A 14 0.87 -12.29 8.39
C THR A 14 1.53 -11.45 7.31
N VAL A 15 1.19 -11.71 6.05
CA VAL A 15 1.58 -10.84 4.92
C VAL A 15 0.56 -9.72 4.82
N ALA A 16 0.99 -8.49 5.08
CA ALA A 16 0.14 -7.30 4.97
C ALA A 16 0.16 -6.70 3.56
N LEU A 17 1.32 -6.75 2.89
CA LEU A 17 1.50 -6.32 1.50
C LEU A 17 2.35 -7.36 0.77
N ALA A 18 1.96 -7.71 -0.46
CA ALA A 18 2.59 -8.75 -1.25
C ALA A 18 2.98 -8.20 -2.64
N GLY A 19 4.15 -7.56 -2.73
CA GLY A 19 4.71 -7.07 -4.00
C GLY A 19 3.83 -6.03 -4.67
N ILE A 20 3.51 -4.94 -3.96
CA ILE A 20 2.62 -3.90 -4.45
C ILE A 20 3.41 -2.85 -5.25
N ASP A 21 2.95 -2.61 -6.48
CA ASP A 21 3.34 -1.46 -7.29
C ASP A 21 2.26 -0.37 -7.23
N LEU A 22 2.66 0.88 -6.97
CA LEU A 22 1.74 2.02 -6.93
C LEU A 22 2.40 3.30 -7.43
N ASP A 23 1.75 3.96 -8.37
CA ASP A 23 2.11 5.31 -8.83
C ASP A 23 1.06 6.32 -8.39
N VAL A 24 1.49 7.33 -7.62
CA VAL A 24 0.65 8.45 -7.19
C VAL A 24 1.07 9.72 -7.94
N PRO A 25 0.24 10.20 -8.88
CA PRO A 25 0.53 11.42 -9.63
C PRO A 25 0.57 12.64 -8.72
N ALA A 26 1.38 13.64 -9.08
CA ALA A 26 1.44 14.89 -8.34
C ALA A 26 0.11 15.65 -8.42
N GLN A 27 -0.21 16.42 -7.36
CA GLN A 27 -1.36 17.33 -7.32
C GLN A 27 -2.71 16.62 -7.57
N ARG A 28 -2.83 15.41 -7.03
CA ARG A 28 -4.06 14.62 -7.06
C ARG A 28 -4.37 14.09 -5.67
N MET A 29 -5.65 14.07 -5.33
CA MET A 29 -6.18 13.36 -4.18
C MET A 29 -6.52 11.94 -4.63
N VAL A 30 -6.04 10.94 -3.90
CA VAL A 30 -6.28 9.53 -4.18
C VAL A 30 -6.86 8.87 -2.93
N GLY A 31 -7.94 8.12 -3.08
CA GLY A 31 -8.53 7.33 -2.01
C GLY A 31 -8.17 5.85 -2.15
N LEU A 32 -7.75 5.22 -1.05
CA LEU A 32 -7.51 3.78 -0.98
C LEU A 32 -8.70 3.08 -0.34
N ILE A 33 -9.41 2.24 -1.11
CA ILE A 33 -10.65 1.58 -0.70
C ILE A 33 -10.50 0.07 -0.82
N GLY A 34 -11.13 -0.68 0.09
CA GLY A 34 -11.16 -2.13 0.10
C GLY A 34 -11.70 -2.67 1.43
N PRO A 35 -11.94 -3.98 1.56
CA PRO A 35 -12.37 -4.61 2.81
C PRO A 35 -11.36 -4.41 3.96
N ASP A 36 -11.79 -4.64 5.19
CA ASP A 36 -10.90 -4.58 6.34
C ASP A 36 -9.86 -5.71 6.31
N GLY A 37 -8.65 -5.41 6.78
CA GLY A 37 -7.54 -6.37 6.79
C GLY A 37 -6.77 -6.53 5.47
N VAL A 38 -7.18 -5.88 4.37
CA VAL A 38 -6.50 -6.00 3.06
C VAL A 38 -5.16 -5.24 2.95
N GLY A 39 -4.67 -4.63 4.05
CA GLY A 39 -3.38 -3.93 4.07
C GLY A 39 -3.42 -2.43 3.77
N LYS A 40 -4.60 -1.79 3.73
CA LYS A 40 -4.73 -0.34 3.46
C LYS A 40 -3.91 0.53 4.42
N SER A 41 -4.12 0.37 5.72
CA SER A 41 -3.39 1.13 6.75
C SER A 41 -1.90 0.78 6.74
N SER A 42 -1.57 -0.46 6.40
CA SER A 42 -0.19 -0.90 6.24
C SER A 42 0.52 -0.19 5.09
N LEU A 43 -0.16 -0.02 3.94
CA LEU A 43 0.37 0.73 2.79
C LEU A 43 0.57 2.22 3.13
N LEU A 44 -0.37 2.83 3.86
CA LEU A 44 -0.33 4.25 4.21
C LEU A 44 0.68 4.57 5.33
N ALA A 45 1.17 3.56 6.05
CA ALA A 45 2.14 3.71 7.13
C ALA A 45 3.60 3.48 6.69
N LEU A 46 3.83 3.19 5.40
CA LEU A 46 5.16 3.11 4.79
C LEU A 46 5.73 4.51 4.56
#